data_AF-A0AAF0W6W6-F1
#
_entry.id   AF-A0AAF0W6W6-F1
#
_cell.length_a   1.000
_cell.length_b   1.000
_cell.length_c   1.000
_cell.angle_alpha   90.00
_cell.angle_beta   90.00
_cell.angle_gamma   90.00
#
_symmetry.space_group_name_H-M   'P 1'
#
loop_
_entity.id
_entity.type
_entity.pdbx_description
1 polymer ?
#
loop_
_entity_poly.entity_id
_entity_poly.type
_entity_poly.pdbx_seq_one_letter_code
_entity_poly.pdbx_strand_id
1 'polypeptide(L)'
;MVLPEPMAAPTKELGDCQNINEAVSSDTLDTGVREPYVMENSSDNANRSRQTNPALVGVSNDRASSSQGNKDIGLWQGHKVNSEFVCLLDRIFHKYPETFDQFTSKNKKLCTMNLNMLCTSVNDFTKTFLNEVDSEMIADYRDAFAYLGNRGLNIGWLRRRLNYIEHLKFSKPLIPELHAIDCHIDDAKRQNLQSKLHVLQAFRRAKMSEIQKAFGTMGTRLTAGFIGDDLLSGP
;
A
#
# COMPACT_ATOMS: atom_id res chain seq x y z
N MET A 1 -11.26 70.28 -28.56
CA MET A 1 -11.01 68.87 -28.19
C MET A 1 -11.84 68.02 -29.12
N VAL A 2 -11.18 67.15 -29.87
CA VAL A 2 -11.77 66.29 -30.91
C VAL A 2 -11.78 64.87 -30.38
N LEU A 3 -12.93 64.19 -30.41
CA LEU A 3 -13.01 62.77 -30.80
C LEU A 3 -14.47 62.39 -31.14
N PRO A 4 -14.70 61.67 -32.25
CA PRO A 4 -16.02 61.17 -32.67
C PRO A 4 -16.28 59.72 -32.21
N GLU A 5 -17.56 59.37 -32.10
CA GLU A 5 -18.14 58.00 -32.14
C GLU A 5 -18.19 57.46 -33.61
N PRO A 6 -18.68 56.24 -33.93
CA PRO A 6 -18.89 54.97 -33.20
C PRO A 6 -18.34 53.75 -34.01
N MET A 7 -18.60 52.48 -33.63
CA MET A 7 -18.97 51.33 -34.51
C MET A 7 -18.79 49.93 -33.87
N ALA A 8 -19.90 49.19 -33.84
CA ALA A 8 -20.16 47.78 -34.16
C ALA A 8 -19.18 46.62 -33.82
N ALA A 9 -19.79 45.55 -33.28
CA ALA A 9 -19.24 44.20 -33.04
C ALA A 9 -18.86 43.44 -34.33
N PRO A 10 -18.22 42.25 -34.22
CA PRO A 10 -19.02 41.04 -34.41
C PRO A 10 -18.65 39.81 -33.57
N THR A 11 -19.70 39.01 -33.40
CA THR A 11 -19.83 37.61 -32.97
C THR A 11 -18.89 36.63 -33.69
N LYS A 12 -18.38 35.64 -32.96
CA LYS A 12 -18.17 34.27 -33.48
C LYS A 12 -18.55 33.22 -32.42
N GLU A 13 -19.68 32.57 -32.67
CA GLU A 13 -20.00 31.23 -32.19
C GLU A 13 -19.07 30.19 -32.85
N LEU A 14 -18.80 29.08 -32.14
CA LEU A 14 -18.65 27.68 -32.60
C LEU A 14 -17.98 26.89 -31.45
N GLY A 15 -18.49 25.79 -30.91
CA GLY A 15 -19.71 25.03 -31.16
C GLY A 15 -19.81 23.92 -30.10
N ASP A 16 -21.04 23.56 -29.75
CA ASP A 16 -21.38 22.35 -28.98
C ASP A 16 -21.09 21.09 -29.80
N CYS A 17 -20.65 20.03 -29.12
CA CYS A 17 -20.92 18.61 -29.43
C CYS A 17 -20.50 17.81 -28.18
N GLN A 18 -21.42 17.54 -27.25
CA GLN A 18 -22.34 16.39 -27.19
C GLN A 18 -21.78 15.18 -26.43
N ASN A 19 -22.50 14.92 -25.33
CA ASN A 19 -22.47 13.72 -24.50
C ASN A 19 -22.59 12.43 -25.31
N ILE A 20 -21.85 11.41 -24.89
CA ILE A 20 -22.20 10.01 -25.08
C ILE A 20 -22.05 9.31 -23.72
N ASN A 21 -23.13 9.34 -22.96
CA ASN A 21 -23.41 8.32 -21.95
C ASN A 21 -24.32 7.31 -22.65
N GLU A 22 -23.77 6.16 -23.04
CA GLU A 22 -24.59 5.03 -23.42
C GLU A 22 -24.52 3.99 -22.31
N ALA A 23 -25.68 3.82 -21.67
CA ALA A 23 -25.95 2.84 -20.65
C ALA A 23 -25.93 1.44 -21.25
N VAL A 24 -25.23 0.52 -20.60
CA VAL A 24 -25.51 -0.91 -20.78
C VAL A 24 -26.22 -1.40 -19.53
N SER A 25 -27.49 -1.73 -19.74
CA SER A 25 -28.39 -2.34 -18.79
C SER A 25 -27.82 -3.62 -18.19
N SER A 26 -27.97 -3.72 -16.87
CA SER A 26 -27.96 -4.97 -16.14
C SER A 26 -29.32 -5.64 -16.32
N ASP A 27 -29.35 -6.88 -16.80
CA ASP A 27 -30.49 -7.75 -16.60
C ASP A 27 -30.07 -8.97 -15.78
N THR A 28 -31.02 -9.37 -14.94
CA THR A 28 -30.83 -10.14 -13.72
C THR A 28 -31.49 -11.50 -13.87
N LEU A 29 -31.02 -12.47 -13.06
CA LEU A 29 -31.71 -13.67 -12.60
C LEU A 29 -31.89 -14.82 -13.61
N ASP A 30 -31.21 -15.93 -13.33
CA ASP A 30 -31.92 -17.20 -13.27
C ASP A 30 -31.61 -17.93 -11.96
N THR A 31 -32.65 -18.55 -11.45
CA THR A 31 -32.83 -19.07 -10.11
C THR A 31 -32.95 -20.58 -10.26
N GLY A 32 -32.18 -21.34 -9.49
CA GLY A 32 -32.77 -22.57 -8.94
C GLY A 32 -31.88 -23.80 -8.83
N VAL A 33 -31.95 -24.34 -7.60
CA VAL A 33 -32.25 -25.73 -7.28
C VAL A 33 -31.10 -26.57 -6.69
N ARG A 34 -31.21 -26.69 -5.35
CA ARG A 34 -31.05 -27.88 -4.47
C ARG A 34 -29.70 -28.59 -4.35
N GLU A 35 -29.22 -28.60 -3.10
CA GLU A 35 -28.49 -29.74 -2.51
C GLU A 35 -29.34 -31.03 -2.53
N PRO A 36 -28.71 -32.21 -2.46
CA PRO A 36 -28.58 -32.79 -1.13
C PRO A 36 -27.23 -33.44 -0.82
N TYR A 37 -26.85 -33.27 0.45
CA TYR A 37 -26.14 -34.22 1.31
C TYR A 37 -26.20 -35.69 0.85
N VAL A 38 -25.03 -36.34 0.74
CA VAL A 38 -24.90 -37.79 0.96
C VAL A 38 -23.70 -38.04 1.86
N MET A 39 -24.02 -38.57 3.03
CA MET A 39 -23.13 -39.24 3.97
C MET A 39 -22.98 -40.69 3.50
N GLU A 40 -21.75 -41.16 3.33
CA GLU A 40 -21.48 -42.60 3.35
C GLU A 40 -20.30 -42.92 4.26
N ASN A 41 -20.65 -43.68 5.30
CA ASN A 41 -19.78 -44.41 6.19
C ASN A 41 -19.30 -45.68 5.47
N SER A 42 -18.07 -46.13 5.73
CA SER A 42 -17.74 -47.56 5.90
C SER A 42 -16.33 -47.68 6.47
N SER A 43 -16.13 -48.00 7.76
CA SER A 43 -16.04 -49.32 8.41
C SER A 43 -14.89 -50.25 7.97
N ASP A 44 -14.19 -50.73 9.01
CA ASP A 44 -13.35 -51.93 9.15
C ASP A 44 -11.95 -51.86 8.50
N ASN A 45 -10.86 -52.32 9.14
CA ASN A 45 -10.76 -53.49 9.98
C ASN A 45 -9.55 -53.43 10.93
N ALA A 46 -9.70 -54.16 12.03
CA ALA A 46 -8.81 -54.33 13.16
C ALA A 46 -7.41 -54.87 12.82
N ASN A 47 -6.41 -54.49 13.64
CA ASN A 47 -5.49 -55.51 14.11
C ASN A 47 -5.02 -55.27 15.56
N ARG A 48 -4.79 -56.42 16.20
CA ARG A 48 -4.92 -56.73 17.61
C ARG A 48 -3.59 -56.61 18.35
N SER A 49 -3.67 -56.14 19.58
CA SER A 49 -2.63 -56.07 20.61
C SER A 49 -1.99 -57.42 20.98
N ARG A 50 -0.68 -57.41 21.36
CA ARG A 50 -0.11 -57.95 22.62
C ARG A 50 1.43 -57.77 22.68
N GLN A 51 1.94 -57.02 23.68
CA GLN A 51 2.85 -57.41 24.79
C GLN A 51 4.18 -58.08 24.37
N THR A 52 5.40 -57.75 24.85
CA THR A 52 5.90 -57.56 26.24
C THR A 52 7.39 -57.08 26.20
N ASN A 53 7.86 -56.28 27.18
CA ASN A 53 9.29 -55.92 27.45
C ASN A 53 10.02 -57.08 28.21
N PRO A 54 11.38 -57.14 28.46
CA PRO A 54 12.34 -56.04 28.69
C PRO A 54 13.86 -56.20 28.30
N ALA A 55 14.58 -55.07 28.36
CA ALA A 55 15.98 -54.77 28.74
C ALA A 55 17.20 -55.55 28.16
N LEU A 56 18.12 -54.82 27.47
CA LEU A 56 19.54 -54.70 27.89
C LEU A 56 20.30 -53.57 27.14
N VAL A 57 20.94 -52.73 27.96
CA VAL A 57 22.09 -51.81 27.78
C VAL A 57 22.90 -51.91 26.47
N GLY A 58 23.11 -50.76 25.82
CA GLY A 58 24.15 -50.61 24.79
C GLY A 58 24.26 -49.21 24.17
N VAL A 59 25.16 -48.39 24.73
CA VAL A 59 25.95 -47.34 24.05
C VAL A 59 25.21 -46.09 23.52
N SER A 60 25.15 -45.09 24.40
CA SER A 60 25.63 -43.71 24.21
C SER A 60 25.61 -43.09 22.80
N ASN A 61 24.59 -42.24 22.61
CA ASN A 61 24.65 -40.89 22.05
C ASN A 61 25.13 -40.67 20.61
N ASP A 62 24.30 -41.09 19.65
CA ASP A 62 24.10 -40.31 18.42
C ASP A 62 23.23 -39.09 18.73
N ARG A 63 23.81 -38.12 19.44
CA ARG A 63 23.27 -36.76 19.45
C ARG A 63 23.85 -36.05 18.25
N ALA A 64 23.33 -36.42 17.07
CA ALA A 64 23.27 -35.50 15.95
C ALA A 64 22.39 -34.33 16.38
N SER A 65 22.99 -33.38 17.10
CA SER A 65 22.48 -32.03 17.18
C SER A 65 22.53 -31.49 15.76
N SER A 66 21.48 -31.77 15.00
CA SER A 66 21.07 -30.91 13.90
C SER A 66 20.66 -29.59 14.54
N SER A 67 21.66 -28.79 14.91
CA SER A 67 21.48 -27.36 15.05
C SER A 67 21.48 -26.78 13.63
N GLN A 68 20.47 -27.16 12.85
CA GLN A 68 19.92 -26.24 11.87
C GLN A 68 19.20 -25.17 12.70
N GLY A 69 20.00 -24.33 13.36
CA GLY A 69 19.50 -23.14 14.01
C GLY A 69 18.72 -22.40 12.94
N ASN A 70 17.43 -22.28 13.13
CA ASN A 70 16.53 -21.61 12.21
C ASN A 70 16.86 -20.11 12.31
N LYS A 71 17.95 -19.71 11.65
CA LYS A 71 18.55 -18.35 11.67
C LYS A 71 17.56 -17.29 11.15
N ASP A 72 16.47 -17.74 10.55
CA ASP A 72 15.45 -16.92 9.92
C ASP A 72 14.33 -16.52 10.89
N ILE A 73 14.34 -16.97 12.16
CA ILE A 73 13.32 -16.63 13.16
C ILE A 73 13.87 -15.70 14.23
N GLY A 74 13.30 -14.50 14.33
CA GLY A 74 13.46 -13.56 15.44
C GLY A 74 12.35 -13.67 16.48
N LEU A 75 12.59 -13.13 17.69
CA LEU A 75 11.58 -13.01 18.74
C LEU A 75 11.27 -11.53 18.97
N TRP A 76 10.00 -11.16 18.82
CA TRP A 76 9.51 -9.80 19.07
C TRP A 76 8.31 -9.86 20.02
N GLN A 77 8.43 -9.23 21.21
CA GLN A 77 7.40 -9.24 22.26
C GLN A 77 6.82 -10.64 22.59
N GLY A 78 7.67 -11.67 22.54
CA GLY A 78 7.26 -13.07 22.79
C GLY A 78 6.63 -13.80 21.59
N HIS A 79 6.54 -13.15 20.43
CA HIS A 79 6.11 -13.74 19.16
C HIS A 79 7.30 -14.12 18.29
N LYS A 80 7.23 -15.29 17.65
CA LYS A 80 8.19 -15.69 16.62
C LYS A 80 7.85 -14.95 15.33
N VAL A 81 8.79 -14.24 14.76
CA VAL A 81 8.66 -13.49 13.49
C VAL A 81 9.88 -13.76 12.63
N ASN A 82 9.88 -13.33 11.36
CA ASN A 82 11.11 -13.43 10.60
C ASN A 82 12.18 -12.50 11.19
N SER A 83 13.44 -12.94 11.22
CA SER A 83 14.51 -12.21 11.90
C SER A 83 14.77 -10.84 11.29
N GLU A 84 14.60 -10.67 9.99
CA GLU A 84 14.72 -9.39 9.29
C GLU A 84 13.65 -8.35 9.71
N PHE A 85 12.54 -8.80 10.27
CA PHE A 85 11.40 -7.94 10.61
C PHE A 85 11.41 -7.41 12.04
N VAL A 86 12.29 -7.91 12.91
CA VAL A 86 12.36 -7.46 14.31
C VAL A 86 12.62 -5.95 14.39
N CYS A 87 13.62 -5.44 13.67
CA CYS A 87 13.94 -4.01 13.65
C CYS A 87 12.81 -3.16 13.06
N LEU A 88 12.06 -3.69 12.09
CA LEU A 88 10.93 -2.98 11.49
C LEU A 88 9.77 -2.88 12.48
N LEU A 89 9.44 -3.97 13.17
CA LEU A 89 8.41 -4.00 14.21
C LEU A 89 8.76 -3.05 15.35
N ASP A 90 10.02 -3.04 15.80
CA ASP A 90 10.48 -2.08 16.81
C ASP A 90 10.27 -0.65 16.33
N ARG A 91 10.64 -0.32 15.09
CA ARG A 91 10.45 1.03 14.56
C ARG A 91 8.97 1.42 14.48
N ILE A 92 8.11 0.51 14.05
CA ILE A 92 6.66 0.75 14.00
C ILE A 92 6.13 0.95 15.42
N PHE A 93 6.55 0.14 16.38
CA PHE A 93 6.12 0.25 17.78
C PHE A 93 6.51 1.58 18.42
N HIS A 94 7.71 2.09 18.15
CA HIS A 94 8.15 3.37 18.68
C HIS A 94 7.44 4.56 18.01
N LYS A 95 7.22 4.49 16.69
CA LYS A 95 6.66 5.62 15.92
C LYS A 95 5.13 5.66 15.90
N TYR A 96 4.48 4.49 15.92
CA TYR A 96 3.04 4.30 15.85
C TYR A 96 2.60 3.23 16.86
N PRO A 97 2.81 3.45 18.17
CA PRO A 97 2.50 2.45 19.20
C PRO A 97 1.05 1.98 19.15
N GLU A 98 0.13 2.86 18.76
CA GLU A 98 -1.30 2.57 18.64
C GLU A 98 -1.60 1.42 17.67
N THR A 99 -0.67 1.11 16.76
CA THR A 99 -0.77 0.00 15.80
C THR A 99 -1.12 -1.32 16.49
N PHE A 100 -0.65 -1.52 17.71
CA PHE A 100 -0.77 -2.80 18.43
C PHE A 100 -1.78 -2.79 19.58
N ASP A 101 -2.46 -1.67 19.87
CA ASP A 101 -3.35 -1.52 21.04
C ASP A 101 -4.44 -2.58 21.12
N GLN A 102 -5.03 -2.92 19.97
CA GLN A 102 -6.12 -3.91 19.87
C GLN A 102 -5.63 -5.28 19.37
N PHE A 103 -4.32 -5.41 19.13
CA PHE A 103 -3.73 -6.63 18.61
C PHE A 103 -3.55 -7.65 19.74
N THR A 104 -4.63 -8.34 20.07
CA THR A 104 -4.63 -9.39 21.09
C THR A 104 -5.20 -10.68 20.52
N SER A 105 -4.32 -11.61 20.13
CA SER A 105 -4.73 -12.95 19.72
C SER A 105 -4.08 -14.00 20.61
N LYS A 106 -4.90 -14.92 21.11
CA LYS A 106 -4.44 -16.09 21.88
C LYS A 106 -3.74 -17.12 20.98
N ASN A 107 -4.01 -17.07 19.67
CA ASN A 107 -3.40 -17.97 18.70
C ASN A 107 -2.04 -17.41 18.25
N LYS A 108 -0.95 -17.97 18.80
CA LYS A 108 0.42 -17.55 18.50
C LYS A 108 0.78 -17.66 17.02
N LYS A 109 0.31 -18.70 16.33
CA LYS A 109 0.57 -18.90 14.89
C LYS A 109 -0.08 -17.79 14.06
N LEU A 110 -1.31 -17.42 14.42
CA LEU A 110 -2.02 -16.31 13.77
C LEU A 110 -1.33 -14.96 14.05
N CYS A 111 -0.84 -14.74 15.29
CA CYS A 111 -0.06 -13.53 15.60
C CYS A 111 1.19 -13.43 14.73
N THR A 112 1.98 -14.50 14.66
CA THR A 112 3.18 -14.57 13.81
C THR A 112 2.86 -14.24 12.36
N MET A 113 1.80 -14.85 11.80
CA MET A 113 1.39 -14.62 10.42
C MET A 113 1.01 -13.15 10.18
N ASN A 114 0.22 -12.55 11.06
CA ASN A 114 -0.20 -11.16 10.93
C ASN A 114 0.96 -10.17 11.09
N LEU A 115 1.89 -10.44 12.00
CA LEU A 115 3.08 -9.59 12.19
C LEU A 115 4.01 -9.65 10.97
N ASN A 116 4.26 -10.84 10.44
CA ASN A 116 5.04 -11.00 9.22
C ASN A 116 4.34 -10.34 8.04
N MET A 117 3.03 -10.51 7.88
CA MET A 117 2.25 -9.84 6.83
C MET A 117 2.31 -8.32 6.95
N LEU A 118 2.16 -7.77 8.17
CA LEU A 118 2.34 -6.33 8.41
C LEU A 118 3.70 -5.86 7.93
N CYS A 119 4.76 -6.60 8.28
CA CYS A 119 6.12 -6.22 7.92
C CYS A 119 6.38 -6.31 6.42
N THR A 120 5.92 -7.37 5.76
CA THR A 120 5.98 -7.49 4.31
C THR A 120 5.23 -6.34 3.64
N SER A 121 3.97 -6.11 4.01
CA SER A 121 3.17 -5.03 3.42
C SER A 121 3.78 -3.65 3.65
N VAL A 122 4.32 -3.37 4.84
CA VAL A 122 4.99 -2.10 5.14
C VAL A 122 6.30 -1.99 4.37
N ASN A 123 7.13 -3.03 4.37
CA ASN A 123 8.40 -3.03 3.65
C ASN A 123 8.19 -2.80 2.15
N ASP A 124 7.23 -3.50 1.55
CA ASP A 124 6.93 -3.40 0.13
C ASP A 124 6.35 -2.03 -0.17
N PHE A 125 5.33 -1.60 0.59
CA PHE A 125 4.76 -0.26 0.46
C PHE A 125 5.81 0.84 0.57
N THR A 126 6.70 0.77 1.56
CA THR A 126 7.73 1.81 1.74
C THR A 126 8.85 1.78 0.70
N LYS A 127 9.00 0.69 -0.05
CA LYS A 127 9.98 0.52 -1.12
C LYS A 127 9.39 0.65 -2.53
N THR A 128 8.11 0.94 -2.65
CA THR A 128 7.49 1.20 -3.96
C THR A 128 7.82 2.62 -4.41
N PHE A 129 8.34 2.76 -5.63
CA PHE A 129 8.59 4.08 -6.20
C PHE A 129 7.29 4.75 -6.59
N LEU A 130 7.18 6.07 -6.36
CA LEU A 130 5.95 6.80 -6.64
C LEU A 130 5.53 6.74 -8.12
N ASN A 131 6.49 6.72 -9.05
CA ASN A 131 6.20 6.64 -10.49
C ASN A 131 5.62 5.27 -10.89
N GLU A 132 6.00 4.18 -10.22
CA GLU A 132 5.55 2.81 -10.50
C GLU A 132 4.15 2.50 -9.97
N VAL A 133 3.62 3.30 -9.03
CA VAL A 133 2.28 3.07 -8.46
C VAL A 133 1.18 3.18 -9.53
N ASP A 134 0.46 2.10 -9.77
CA ASP A 134 -0.76 2.08 -10.61
C ASP A 134 -2.03 1.86 -9.76
N SER A 135 -3.19 1.80 -10.42
CA SER A 135 -4.47 1.59 -9.74
C SER A 135 -4.62 0.19 -9.14
N GLU A 136 -3.99 -0.82 -9.72
CA GLU A 136 -4.04 -2.21 -9.24
C GLU A 136 -3.24 -2.34 -7.95
N MET A 137 -2.02 -1.81 -7.91
CA MET A 137 -1.20 -1.74 -6.69
C MET A 137 -1.92 -1.00 -5.56
N ILE A 138 -2.62 0.10 -5.85
CA ILE A 138 -3.41 0.82 -4.85
C ILE A 138 -4.52 -0.08 -4.29
N ALA A 139 -5.22 -0.85 -5.13
CA ALA A 139 -6.25 -1.78 -4.70
C ALA A 139 -5.67 -2.91 -3.83
N ASP A 140 -4.56 -3.51 -4.25
CA ASP A 140 -3.87 -4.57 -3.51
C ASP A 140 -3.44 -4.11 -2.11
N TYR A 141 -2.84 -2.92 -1.99
CA TYR A 141 -2.52 -2.36 -0.69
C TYR A 141 -3.76 -2.10 0.15
N ARG A 142 -4.86 -1.66 -0.47
CA ARG A 142 -6.12 -1.43 0.25
C ARG A 142 -6.66 -2.71 0.86
N ASP A 143 -6.62 -3.80 0.12
CA ASP A 143 -7.08 -5.11 0.57
C ASP A 143 -6.17 -5.68 1.66
N ALA A 144 -4.85 -5.60 1.49
CA ALA A 144 -3.89 -5.99 2.53
C ALA A 144 -4.10 -5.18 3.83
N PHE A 145 -4.31 -3.87 3.71
CA PHE A 145 -4.57 -3.01 4.85
C PHE A 145 -5.97 -3.22 5.47
N ALA A 146 -6.97 -3.56 4.67
CA ALA A 146 -8.29 -3.96 5.18
C ALA A 146 -8.15 -5.23 6.03
N TYR A 147 -7.46 -6.24 5.51
CA TYR A 147 -7.19 -7.48 6.21
C TYR A 147 -6.50 -7.26 7.55
N LEU A 148 -5.37 -6.53 7.59
CA LEU A 148 -4.61 -6.26 8.81
C LEU A 148 -5.46 -5.50 9.85
N GLY A 149 -6.25 -4.51 9.40
CA GLY A 149 -7.19 -3.80 10.27
C GLY A 149 -8.24 -4.71 10.89
N ASN A 150 -8.79 -5.65 10.12
CA ASN A 150 -9.76 -6.64 10.61
C ASN A 150 -9.14 -7.63 11.62
N ARG A 151 -7.81 -7.68 11.73
CA ARG A 151 -7.07 -8.44 12.75
C ARG A 151 -6.73 -7.63 14.00
N GLY A 152 -7.21 -6.40 14.11
CA GLY A 152 -6.97 -5.53 15.25
C GLY A 152 -5.67 -4.73 15.18
N LEU A 153 -4.99 -4.70 14.03
CA LEU A 153 -3.84 -3.81 13.83
C LEU A 153 -4.33 -2.42 13.39
N ASN A 154 -4.06 -1.40 14.19
CA ASN A 154 -4.44 -0.03 13.86
C ASN A 154 -3.45 0.60 12.88
N ILE A 155 -3.63 0.31 11.60
CA ILE A 155 -2.77 0.81 10.53
C ILE A 155 -3.34 2.08 9.86
N GLY A 156 -4.03 2.93 10.62
CA GLY A 156 -4.61 4.17 10.10
C GLY A 156 -3.60 5.09 9.41
N TRP A 157 -2.34 5.06 9.86
CA TRP A 157 -1.24 5.81 9.25
C TRP A 157 -0.90 5.33 7.83
N LEU A 158 -0.89 4.03 7.56
CA LEU A 158 -0.70 3.46 6.22
C LEU A 158 -1.87 3.83 5.30
N ARG A 159 -3.11 3.68 5.78
CA ARG A 159 -4.31 4.01 5.00
C ARG A 159 -4.35 5.49 4.61
N ARG A 160 -4.02 6.39 5.53
CA ARG A 160 -3.91 7.83 5.24
C ARG A 160 -2.85 8.09 4.18
N ARG A 161 -1.70 7.42 4.25
CA ARG A 161 -0.64 7.56 3.24
C ARG A 161 -1.06 7.01 1.87
N LEU A 162 -1.74 5.87 1.84
CA LEU A 162 -2.25 5.27 0.60
C LEU A 162 -3.27 6.19 -0.10
N ASN A 163 -4.27 6.68 0.65
CA ASN A 163 -5.26 7.63 0.15
C ASN A 163 -4.61 8.91 -0.38
N TYR A 164 -3.53 9.34 0.27
CA TYR A 164 -2.77 10.49 -0.18
C TYR A 164 -2.12 10.26 -1.56
N ILE A 165 -1.42 9.14 -1.74
CA ILE A 165 -0.77 8.79 -3.01
C ILE A 165 -1.81 8.64 -4.12
N GLU A 166 -2.93 7.99 -3.83
CA GLU A 166 -4.03 7.85 -4.76
C GLU A 166 -4.54 9.21 -5.23
N HIS A 167 -4.81 10.12 -4.29
CA HIS A 167 -5.33 11.44 -4.63
C HIS A 167 -4.33 12.25 -5.48
N LEU A 168 -3.03 12.10 -5.22
CA LEU A 168 -1.96 12.77 -5.98
C LEU A 168 -1.78 12.25 -7.40
N LYS A 169 -1.96 10.95 -7.62
CA LYS A 169 -1.76 10.33 -8.94
C LYS A 169 -3.02 10.33 -9.78
N PHE A 170 -4.18 10.04 -9.18
CA PHE A 170 -5.38 9.68 -9.94
C PHE A 170 -6.53 10.68 -9.79
N SER A 171 -6.82 11.17 -8.58
CA SER A 171 -7.98 12.08 -8.38
C SER A 171 -7.69 13.52 -8.79
N LYS A 172 -6.48 14.00 -8.50
CA LYS A 172 -5.98 15.31 -8.92
C LYS A 172 -4.52 15.13 -9.32
N PRO A 173 -4.23 14.92 -10.62
CA PRO A 173 -2.91 14.48 -11.08
C PRO A 173 -1.86 15.60 -10.96
N LEU A 174 -1.46 15.92 -9.74
CA LEU A 174 -0.48 16.96 -9.44
C LEU A 174 0.93 16.52 -9.82
N ILE A 175 1.20 15.20 -9.83
CA ILE A 175 2.51 14.65 -10.22
C ILE A 175 2.75 14.78 -11.74
N PRO A 176 1.84 14.33 -12.64
CA PRO A 176 1.97 14.61 -14.07
C PRO A 176 2.06 16.10 -14.40
N GLU A 177 1.28 16.95 -13.72
CA GLU A 177 1.35 18.40 -13.89
C GLU A 177 2.73 18.96 -13.51
N LEU A 178 3.29 18.57 -12.36
CA LEU A 178 4.62 18.97 -11.94
C LEU A 178 5.71 18.49 -12.90
N HIS A 179 5.61 17.25 -13.37
CA HIS A 179 6.55 16.72 -14.36
C HIS A 179 6.52 17.53 -15.66
N ALA A 180 5.33 17.87 -16.17
CA ALA A 180 5.21 18.71 -17.36
C ALA A 180 5.83 20.11 -17.15
N ILE A 181 5.64 20.71 -15.98
CA ILE A 181 6.28 21.99 -15.62
C ILE A 181 7.81 21.85 -15.58
N ASP A 182 8.33 20.78 -15.01
CA ASP A 182 9.77 20.50 -14.94
C ASP A 182 10.38 20.32 -16.33
N CYS A 183 9.72 19.58 -17.24
CA CYS A 183 10.12 19.50 -18.65
C CYS A 183 10.17 20.88 -19.32
N HIS A 184 9.13 21.71 -19.13
CA HIS A 184 9.10 23.05 -19.71
C HIS A 184 10.17 23.98 -19.14
N ILE A 185 10.54 23.83 -17.87
CA ILE A 185 11.64 24.56 -17.24
C ILE A 185 12.95 24.19 -17.93
N ASP A 186 13.20 22.90 -18.17
CA ASP A 186 14.43 22.44 -18.82
C ASP A 186 14.52 22.87 -20.28
N ASP A 187 13.40 22.85 -21.02
CA ASP A 187 13.34 23.41 -22.37
C ASP A 187 13.62 24.91 -22.39
N ALA A 188 13.03 25.68 -21.47
CA ALA A 188 13.26 27.12 -21.36
C ALA A 188 14.73 27.45 -21.02
N LYS A 189 15.39 26.64 -20.18
CA LYS A 189 16.83 26.75 -19.92
C LYS A 189 17.65 26.51 -21.18
N ARG A 190 17.35 25.45 -21.94
CA ARG A 190 18.06 25.14 -23.20
C ARG A 190 17.92 26.25 -24.24
N GLN A 191 16.77 26.90 -24.28
CA GLN A 191 16.47 28.01 -25.20
C GLN A 191 16.92 29.39 -24.67
N ASN A 192 17.52 29.46 -23.47
CA ASN A 192 17.94 30.70 -22.79
C ASN A 192 16.82 31.75 -22.62
N LEU A 193 15.58 31.29 -22.41
CA LEU A 193 14.39 32.14 -22.28
C LEU A 193 14.17 32.57 -20.82
N GLN A 194 14.95 33.55 -20.33
CA GLN A 194 14.94 33.94 -18.92
C GLN A 194 13.57 34.40 -18.39
N SER A 195 12.79 35.17 -19.15
CA SER A 195 11.46 35.62 -18.73
C SER A 195 10.50 34.44 -18.51
N LYS A 196 10.50 33.47 -19.44
CA LYS A 196 9.69 32.24 -19.35
C LYS A 196 10.14 31.37 -18.17
N LEU A 197 11.44 31.27 -17.93
CA LEU A 197 12.01 30.48 -16.83
C LEU A 197 11.49 30.98 -15.47
N HIS A 198 11.49 32.29 -15.23
CA HIS A 198 10.98 32.86 -13.98
C HIS A 198 9.50 32.56 -13.76
N VAL A 199 8.68 32.68 -14.80
CA VAL A 199 7.23 32.37 -14.74
C VAL A 199 7.01 30.90 -14.40
N LEU A 200 7.70 29.99 -15.08
CA LEU A 200 7.57 28.55 -14.84
C LEU A 200 8.04 28.15 -13.43
N GLN A 201 9.13 28.75 -12.93
CA GLN A 201 9.61 28.52 -11.56
C GLN A 201 8.63 29.02 -10.50
N ALA A 202 7.96 30.16 -10.73
CA ALA A 202 6.91 30.65 -9.85
C ALA A 202 5.70 29.71 -9.86
N PHE A 203 5.29 29.26 -11.04
CA PHE A 203 4.18 28.32 -11.19
C PHE A 203 4.46 26.98 -10.52
N ARG A 204 5.67 26.42 -10.69
CA ARG A 204 6.12 25.21 -9.99
C ARG A 204 6.03 25.36 -8.46
N ARG A 205 6.49 26.50 -7.92
CA ARG A 205 6.41 26.77 -6.47
C ARG A 205 4.97 26.86 -5.98
N ALA A 206 4.08 27.49 -6.74
CA ALA A 206 2.66 27.55 -6.40
C ALA A 206 2.02 26.15 -6.33
N LYS A 207 2.32 25.28 -7.30
CA LYS A 207 1.84 23.89 -7.32
C LYS A 207 2.40 23.06 -6.16
N MET A 208 3.69 23.18 -5.86
CA MET A 208 4.28 22.54 -4.68
C MET A 208 3.63 23.04 -3.37
N SER A 209 3.32 24.33 -3.28
CA SER A 209 2.62 24.89 -2.12
C SER A 209 1.19 24.37 -2.02
N GLU A 210 0.51 24.12 -3.14
CA GLU A 210 -0.82 23.51 -3.16
C GLU A 210 -0.78 22.08 -2.59
N ILE A 211 0.21 21.28 -3.02
CA ILE A 211 0.46 19.94 -2.46
C ILE A 211 0.74 20.05 -0.96
N GLN A 212 1.63 20.96 -0.55
CA GLN A 212 1.95 21.14 0.87
C GLN A 212 0.73 21.59 1.69
N LYS A 213 -0.15 22.44 1.13
CA LYS A 213 -1.37 22.89 1.82
C LYS A 213 -2.40 21.77 1.96
N ALA A 214 -2.57 20.97 0.92
CA ALA A 214 -3.53 19.87 0.93
C ALA A 214 -3.04 18.70 1.82
N PHE A 215 -1.71 18.53 1.95
CA PHE A 215 -1.15 17.28 2.45
C PHE A 215 -0.04 17.43 3.52
N GLY A 216 0.26 18.65 3.96
CA GLY A 216 1.22 18.94 5.02
C GLY A 216 2.67 18.61 4.63
N THR A 217 3.46 18.20 5.63
CA THR A 217 4.89 17.86 5.44
C THR A 217 5.12 16.64 4.55
N MET A 218 4.11 15.77 4.40
CA MET A 218 4.13 14.57 3.56
C MET A 218 4.42 14.88 2.08
N GLY A 219 4.05 16.09 1.60
CA GLY A 219 4.28 16.53 0.22
C GLY A 219 5.71 16.88 -0.15
N THR A 220 6.58 17.08 0.83
CA THR A 220 7.93 17.62 0.58
C THR A 220 8.91 16.60 -0.01
N ARG A 221 8.63 15.30 0.09
CA ARG A 221 9.54 14.21 -0.35
C ARG A 221 9.07 13.43 -1.59
N LEU A 222 7.96 13.81 -2.20
CA LEU A 222 7.31 12.98 -3.23
C LEU A 222 7.84 13.18 -4.65
N THR A 223 8.65 14.20 -4.92
CA THR A 223 9.00 14.51 -6.31
C THR A 223 9.95 13.51 -6.98
N ALA A 224 10.57 12.58 -6.24
CA ALA A 224 11.45 11.54 -6.81
C ALA A 224 11.73 10.33 -5.86
N GLY A 225 10.91 10.14 -4.82
CA GLY A 225 11.20 9.19 -3.74
C GLY A 225 10.31 7.96 -3.71
N PHE A 226 10.54 7.11 -2.72
CA PHE A 226 9.63 6.02 -2.39
C PHE A 226 8.39 6.54 -1.70
N ILE A 227 7.26 5.86 -1.89
CA ILE A 227 5.99 6.31 -1.32
C ILE A 227 5.96 6.28 0.21
N GLY A 228 6.92 5.61 0.87
CA GLY A 228 7.05 5.56 2.33
C GLY A 228 8.27 6.24 2.93
N ASP A 229 9.01 7.06 2.17
CA ASP A 229 10.28 7.67 2.61
C ASP A 229 10.19 8.47 3.92
N ASP A 230 9.03 9.01 4.28
CA ASP A 230 8.76 9.78 5.50
C ASP A 230 8.11 8.93 6.61
N LEU A 231 7.55 7.78 6.27
CA LEU A 231 6.77 6.97 7.21
C LEU A 231 7.62 6.37 8.30
N LEU A 232 8.85 5.97 7.99
CA LEU A 232 9.75 5.25 8.90
C LEU A 232 11.18 5.82 8.91
N SER A 233 11.36 7.07 8.50
CA SER A 233 12.63 7.78 8.69
C SER A 233 12.66 8.51 10.04
N GLY A 234 13.84 8.49 10.68
CA GLY A 234 14.09 8.98 12.05
C GLY A 234 14.20 7.84 13.10
N PRO A 235 14.92 8.05 14.22
CA PRO A 235 14.89 7.16 15.38
C PRO A 235 13.51 7.17 16.06
#